data_AF-A0A806KFW6-F1
#
_entry.id   AF-A0A806KFW6-F1
#
_cell.length_a   1.000
_cell.length_b   1.000
_cell.length_c   1.000
_cell.angle_alpha   90.00
_cell.angle_beta   90.00
_cell.angle_gamma   90.00
#
_symmetry.space_group_name_H-M   'P 1'
#
loop_
_entity.id
_entity.type
_entity.pdbx_description
1 polymer ?
#
loop_
_entity_poly.entity_id
_entity_poly.type
_entity_poly.pdbx_seq_one_letter_code
_entity_poly.pdbx_strand_id
1 'polypeptide(L)' 'MAYLKDKPEWTEGVHQIEKNDLVRGGPDGPDNLPLRDLAKRTKYLKKLFGTVVTIEEEE' A
#
# COMPACT_ATOMS: atom_id res chain seq x y z
N MET A 1 -1.47 11.54 14.07
CA MET A 1 -1.65 10.74 12.85
C MET A 1 -0.28 10.27 12.38
N ALA A 2 -0.01 8.96 12.34
CA ALA A 2 1.27 8.44 11.89
C ALA A 2 1.35 8.56 10.36
N TYR A 3 2.13 9.52 9.86
CA TYR A 3 2.49 9.60 8.45
C TYR A 3 3.53 8.53 8.17
N LEU A 4 3.09 7.39 7.63
CA LEU A 4 3.98 6.32 7.24
C LEU A 4 4.54 6.59 5.84
N LYS A 5 5.88 6.66 5.72
CA LYS A 5 6.59 6.88 4.45
C LYS A 5 6.62 5.59 3.64
N ASP A 6 5.47 5.14 3.14
CA ASP A 6 5.43 3.97 2.26
C ASP A 6 5.84 4.34 0.84
N LYS A 7 6.80 3.58 0.29
CA LYS A 7 7.26 3.66 -1.10
C LYS A 7 6.27 2.97 -2.04
N PRO A 8 6.08 3.46 -3.28
CA PRO A 8 5.26 2.78 -4.29
C PRO A 8 6.01 1.54 -4.80
N GLU A 9 5.74 0.40 -4.19
CA GLU A 9 6.39 -0.88 -4.48
C GLU A 9 5.33 -1.99 -4.64
N TRP A 10 5.57 -2.89 -5.58
CA TRP A 10 4.77 -4.10 -5.73
C TRP A 10 5.39 -5.24 -4.92
N THR A 11 4.85 -5.47 -3.73
CA THR A 11 5.21 -6.66 -2.93
C THR A 11 4.59 -7.90 -3.57
N GLU A 12 5.30 -9.03 -3.59
CA GLU A 12 4.81 -10.28 -4.19
C GLU A 12 3.55 -10.82 -3.48
N GLY A 13 3.43 -10.58 -2.17
CA GLY A 13 2.27 -10.92 -1.34
C GLY A 13 1.74 -9.73 -0.52
N VAL A 14 0.62 -9.96 0.17
CA VAL A 14 0.17 -9.16 1.31
C VAL A 14 0.38 -10.01 2.54
N HIS A 15 1.01 -9.47 3.58
CA HIS A 15 1.17 -10.21 4.83
C HIS A 15 -0.18 -10.68 5.37
N GLN A 16 -0.26 -11.94 5.77
CA GLN A 16 -1.40 -12.51 6.47
C GLN A 16 -1.15 -12.41 7.97
N ILE A 17 -2.14 -11.92 8.73
CA ILE A 17 -2.08 -11.94 10.19
C ILE A 17 -2.25 -13.39 10.64
N GLU A 18 -1.25 -13.90 11.32
CA GLU A 18 -1.24 -15.25 11.89
C GLU A 18 -1.83 -15.25 13.31
N LYS A 19 -2.33 -16.42 13.74
CA LYS A 19 -2.94 -16.57 15.07
C LYS A 19 -1.97 -16.26 16.23
N ASN A 20 -0.68 -16.39 15.99
CA ASN A 20 0.37 -16.16 16.98
C ASN A 20 0.98 -14.75 16.88
N ASP A 21 0.51 -13.91 15.95
CA ASP A 21 1.01 -12.55 15.83
C ASP A 21 0.56 -11.71 17.02
N LEU A 22 1.53 -11.03 17.62
CA LEU A 22 1.28 -10.17 18.76
C LEU A 22 0.62 -8.89 18.28
N VAL A 23 -0.65 -8.70 18.64
CA VAL A 23 -1.36 -7.46 18.39
C VAL A 23 -0.64 -6.32 19.09
N ARG A 24 0.04 -5.47 18.33
CA ARG A 24 0.85 -4.35 18.84
C ARG A 24 0.60 -3.12 18.00
N GLY A 25 0.11 -2.07 18.67
CA GLY A 25 -0.01 -0.75 18.08
C GLY A 25 1.35 -0.12 17.76
N GLY A 26 1.32 0.92 16.93
CA GLY A 26 2.51 1.65 16.49
C GLY A 26 2.84 1.38 15.02
N PRO A 27 3.67 2.25 14.39
CA PRO A 27 3.92 2.22 12.95
C PRO A 27 4.51 0.91 12.43
N ASP A 28 5.23 0.17 13.29
CA ASP A 28 5.88 -1.10 12.96
C ASP A 28 5.21 -2.31 13.62
N GLY A 29 3.96 -2.14 14.08
CA GLY A 29 3.13 -3.24 14.54
C GLY A 29 2.88 -4.29 13.44
N PRO A 30 2.89 -5.60 13.76
CA PRO A 30 2.62 -6.65 12.77
C PRO A 30 1.22 -6.51 12.16
N ASP A 31 0.25 -6.03 12.94
CA ASP A 31 -1.13 -5.78 12.48
C ASP A 31 -1.21 -4.74 11.34
N ASN A 32 -0.19 -3.87 11.24
CA ASN A 32 -0.12 -2.84 10.22
C ASN A 32 0.56 -3.33 8.94
N LEU A 33 1.26 -4.48 8.96
CA LEU A 33 1.95 -5.02 7.78
C LEU A 33 1.00 -5.27 6.58
N PRO A 34 -0.18 -5.90 6.75
CA PRO A 34 -1.10 -6.11 5.63
C PRO A 34 -1.57 -4.80 5.03
N LEU A 35 -1.89 -3.82 5.88
CA LEU A 35 -2.32 -2.49 5.47
C LEU A 35 -1.21 -1.74 4.72
N ARG A 36 0.04 -1.87 5.17
CA ARG A 36 1.22 -1.30 4.51
C ARG A 36 1.44 -1.90 3.13
N ASP A 37 1.36 -3.22 3.01
CA ASP A 37 1.56 -3.90 1.72
C ASP A 37 0.47 -3.51 0.71
N LEU A 38 -0.79 -3.44 1.15
CA LEU A 38 -1.88 -2.93 0.33
C LEU A 38 -1.64 -1.47 -0.09
N ALA A 39 -1.26 -0.60 0.85
CA ALA A 39 -1.00 0.81 0.56
C ALA A 39 0.14 1.01 -0.45
N LYS A 40 1.24 0.23 -0.34
CA LYS A 40 2.34 0.24 -1.30
C LYS A 40 1.87 -0.18 -2.70
N ARG A 41 1.10 -1.27 -2.80
CA ARG A 41 0.53 -1.77 -4.06
C ARG A 41 -0.43 -0.76 -4.68
N THR A 42 -1.32 -0.15 -3.91
CA THR A 42 -2.22 0.90 -4.40
C THR A 42 -1.43 2.10 -4.91
N LYS A 43 -0.39 2.55 -4.20
CA LYS A 43 0.49 3.62 -4.66
C LYS A 43 1.26 3.24 -5.92
N TYR A 44 1.73 2.00 -6.03
CA TYR A 44 2.41 1.48 -7.22
C TYR A 44 1.47 1.47 -8.43
N LEU A 45 0.27 0.91 -8.29
CA LEU A 45 -0.75 0.91 -9.35
C LEU A 45 -1.17 2.33 -9.73
N LYS A 46 -1.37 3.22 -8.76
CA LYS A 46 -1.64 4.64 -9.03
C LYS A 46 -0.48 5.32 -9.76
N LYS A 47 0.76 4.97 -9.47
CA LYS A 47 1.92 5.50 -10.20
C LYS A 47 1.97 4.97 -11.65
N LEU A 48 1.57 3.72 -11.88
CA LEU A 48 1.54 3.12 -13.21
C LEU A 48 0.36 3.61 -14.07
N PHE A 49 -0.84 3.66 -13.49
CA PHE A 49 -2.10 3.86 -14.23
C PHE A 49 -2.79 5.17 -13.91
N GLY A 50 -2.45 5.83 -12.79
CA GLY A 50 -3.06 7.09 -12.38
C GLY A 50 -2.68 8.29 -13.25
N THR A 51 -1.83 8.09 -14.25
CA THR A 51 -1.50 9.10 -15.27
C THR A 51 -2.27 8.89 -16.59
N VAL A 52 -3.00 7.77 -16.77
CA VAL A 52 -3.64 7.43 -18.06
C VAL A 52 -5.12 7.87 -18.15
N VAL A 53 -5.45 9.10 -17.74
CA VAL A 53 -6.80 9.68 -17.96
C VAL A 53 -6.74 11.11 -18.51
N THR A 54 -5.77 11.41 -19.38
CA THR A 54 -5.73 12.70 -20.09
C THR A 54 -5.18 12.57 -21.51
N ILE A 55 -5.84 11.79 -22.36
CA ILE A 55 -5.75 11.85 -23.84
C ILE A 55 -7.05 11.18 -24.34
N GLU A 56 -8.00 11.74 -25.09
CA GLU A 56 -8.10 12.95 -25.92
C GLU A 56 -9.58 13.40 -25.92
N GLU A 57 -9.87 14.64 -25.50
CA GLU A 57 -10.96 15.42 -26.11
C GLU A 57 -10.28 16.34 -27.14
N GLU A 58 -10.01 15.80 -28.34
CA GLU A 58 -9.75 16.63 -29.52
C GLU A 58 -11.07 16.88 -30.26
N GLU A 59 -11.21 18.10 -30.76
CA GLU A 59 -12.39 18.84 -31.28
C GLU A 59 -13.47 18.07 -32.06
#